data_AF-E0S6T6-F1
#
_entry.id   AF-E0S6T6-F1
#
_cell.length_a   1.000
_cell.length_b   1.000
_cell.length_c   1.000
_cell.angle_alpha   90.00
_cell.angle_beta   90.00
_cell.angle_gamma   90.00
#
_symmetry.space_group_name_H-M   'P 1'
#
loop_
_entity.id
_entity.type
_entity.pdbx_description
1 polymer ?
#
loop_
_entity_poly.entity_id
_entity_poly.type
_entity_poly.pdbx_seq_one_letter_code
_entity_poly.pdbx_strand_id
1 'polypeptide(L)'
;MDEAVEKLELVLESKVENLPEKIMDALEDLVQASLECSSEEMVEYELDEILINAFDKTSHKDHKRLMEMLLDLMSCMRDPRNIYPAVEKYFSPECNFSMDAAKVIFVMKRDFGFEFDGFLSTLLDCIRPENIENDTERRLFFILMVLDNGSVPLVVTKAFVKKLCNVSLQVKSSCCHKILWGVLWIMRFHPMAYAMAKRESFEKDLEWNVSVTINQFQPYLFELDILSESLKGIQKVVSLIKREAMDAKNRPKLLSLDNVIFPKLEI
;
A
#
# COMPACT_ATOMS: atom_id res chain seq x y z
N MET A 1 -7.55 28.13 -8.04
CA MET A 1 -6.70 27.14 -8.73
C MET A 1 -5.77 27.81 -9.73
N ASP A 2 -6.27 28.67 -10.64
CA ASP A 2 -5.44 29.48 -11.56
C ASP A 2 -4.22 30.14 -10.90
N GLU A 3 -4.44 30.89 -9.80
CA GLU A 3 -3.35 31.56 -9.07
C GLU A 3 -2.31 30.58 -8.51
N ALA A 4 -2.72 29.38 -8.11
CA ALA A 4 -1.82 28.36 -7.58
C ALA A 4 -1.00 27.70 -8.69
N VAL A 5 -1.61 27.46 -9.86
CA VAL A 5 -0.92 26.97 -11.06
C VAL A 5 0.10 27.98 -11.54
N GLU A 6 -0.29 29.24 -11.72
CA GLU A 6 0.60 30.32 -12.15
C GLU A 6 1.77 30.50 -11.17
N LYS A 7 1.50 30.43 -9.86
CA LYS A 7 2.55 30.46 -8.83
C LYS A 7 3.55 29.32 -9.00
N LEU A 8 3.09 28.09 -9.23
CA LEU A 8 3.97 26.94 -9.42
C LEU A 8 4.81 27.07 -10.70
N GLU A 9 4.21 27.50 -11.81
CA GLU A 9 4.94 27.76 -13.07
C GLU A 9 6.04 28.80 -12.88
N LEU A 10 5.72 29.95 -12.27
CA LEU A 10 6.69 31.00 -11.96
C LEU A 10 7.84 30.50 -11.09
N VAL A 11 7.54 29.66 -10.08
CA VAL A 11 8.57 29.04 -9.25
C VAL A 11 9.43 28.09 -10.07
N LEU A 12 8.85 27.23 -10.90
CA LEU A 12 9.60 26.27 -11.73
C LEU A 12 10.51 26.96 -12.75
N GLU A 13 10.12 28.11 -13.30
CA GLU A 13 10.95 28.89 -14.23
C GLU A 13 12.07 29.69 -13.53
N SER A 14 11.92 29.90 -12.23
CA SER A 14 12.84 30.73 -11.46
C SER A 14 14.21 30.07 -11.23
N LYS A 15 15.26 30.88 -11.15
CA LYS A 15 16.64 30.45 -10.83
C LYS A 15 17.07 30.84 -9.41
N VAL A 16 16.11 30.94 -8.48
CA VAL A 16 16.37 31.41 -7.11
C VAL A 16 17.05 30.33 -6.26
N GLU A 17 17.79 30.79 -5.26
CA GLU A 17 18.21 29.95 -4.14
C GLU A 17 16.97 29.39 -3.39
N ASN A 18 17.08 28.17 -2.88
CA ASN A 18 16.01 27.39 -2.22
C ASN A 18 14.84 26.99 -3.13
N LEU A 19 15.08 26.81 -4.42
CA LEU A 19 14.08 26.37 -5.40
C LEU A 19 13.27 25.12 -4.94
N PRO A 20 13.87 24.04 -4.40
CA PRO A 20 13.09 22.87 -3.97
C PRO A 20 12.04 23.18 -2.90
N GLU A 21 12.36 24.03 -1.92
CA GLU A 21 11.44 24.38 -0.83
C GLU A 21 10.26 25.19 -1.36
N LYS A 22 10.53 26.18 -2.22
CA LYS A 22 9.47 26.98 -2.87
C LYS A 22 8.56 26.16 -3.77
N ILE A 23 9.10 25.14 -4.45
CA ILE A 23 8.29 24.21 -5.26
C ILE A 23 7.33 23.46 -4.34
N MET A 24 7.80 22.96 -3.20
CA MET A 24 6.94 22.25 -2.24
C MET A 24 5.84 23.15 -1.67
N ASP A 25 6.16 24.38 -1.29
CA ASP A 25 5.17 25.35 -0.81
C ASP A 25 4.10 25.63 -1.89
N ALA A 26 4.51 25.81 -3.15
CA ALA A 26 3.59 26.05 -4.26
C ALA A 26 2.71 24.82 -4.57
N LEU A 27 3.25 23.61 -4.44
CA LEU A 27 2.48 22.37 -4.60
C LEU A 27 1.46 22.17 -3.47
N GLU A 28 1.79 22.55 -2.24
CA GLU A 28 0.84 22.50 -1.12
C GLU A 28 -0.33 23.46 -1.34
N ASP A 29 -0.05 24.68 -1.79
CA ASP A 29 -1.09 25.63 -2.17
C ASP A 29 -1.94 25.09 -3.32
N LEU A 30 -1.33 24.37 -4.27
CA LEU A 30 -2.03 23.74 -5.38
C LEU A 30 -2.95 22.61 -4.91
N VAL A 31 -2.51 21.76 -3.98
CA VAL A 31 -3.35 20.73 -3.35
C VAL A 31 -4.51 21.37 -2.60
N GLN A 32 -4.26 22.43 -1.82
CA GLN A 32 -5.32 23.11 -1.11
C GLN A 32 -6.35 23.72 -2.08
N ALA A 33 -5.88 24.33 -3.18
CA ALA A 33 -6.74 24.87 -4.22
C ALA A 33 -7.52 23.77 -4.95
N SER A 34 -6.94 22.58 -5.16
CA SER A 34 -7.64 21.47 -5.81
C SER A 34 -8.80 20.98 -4.95
N LEU A 35 -8.64 20.90 -3.62
CA LEU A 35 -9.70 20.50 -2.70
C LEU A 35 -10.92 21.44 -2.69
N GLU A 36 -10.74 22.69 -3.11
CA GLU A 36 -11.78 23.71 -3.18
C GLU A 36 -12.43 23.83 -4.57
N CYS A 37 -11.83 23.21 -5.59
CA CYS A 37 -12.32 23.25 -6.98
C CYS A 37 -13.40 22.21 -7.25
N SER A 38 -14.32 22.55 -8.16
CA SER A 38 -15.27 21.58 -8.68
C SER A 38 -14.60 20.60 -9.64
N SER A 39 -15.19 19.41 -9.81
CA SER A 39 -14.66 18.39 -10.74
C SER A 39 -14.65 18.85 -12.19
N GLU A 40 -15.50 19.79 -12.58
CA GLU A 40 -15.56 20.34 -13.94
C GLU A 40 -14.38 21.28 -14.20
N GLU A 41 -14.03 22.13 -13.23
CA GLU A 41 -12.89 23.05 -13.32
C GLU A 41 -11.55 22.31 -13.31
N MET A 42 -11.43 21.20 -12.56
CA MET A 42 -10.18 20.44 -12.46
C MET A 42 -9.63 19.95 -13.81
N VAL A 43 -10.50 19.63 -14.77
CA VAL A 43 -10.11 19.04 -16.06
C VAL A 43 -9.38 20.05 -16.95
N GLU A 44 -9.49 21.35 -16.68
CA GLU A 44 -8.96 22.41 -17.54
C GLU A 44 -7.46 22.71 -17.30
N TYR A 45 -6.87 22.23 -16.20
CA TYR A 45 -5.55 22.68 -15.75
C TYR A 45 -4.35 21.95 -16.36
N GLU A 46 -4.55 20.76 -16.96
CA GLU A 46 -3.51 19.98 -17.68
C GLU A 46 -2.14 19.91 -16.94
N LEU A 47 -2.13 19.55 -15.66
CA LEU A 47 -0.94 19.66 -14.78
C LEU A 47 0.22 18.69 -15.08
N ASP A 48 0.11 17.85 -16.10
CA ASP A 48 0.99 16.72 -16.39
C ASP A 48 2.47 17.15 -16.47
N GLU A 49 2.79 18.11 -17.35
CA GLU A 49 4.16 18.56 -17.59
C GLU A 49 4.71 19.35 -16.40
N ILE A 50 3.86 20.14 -15.75
CA ILE A 50 4.21 20.93 -14.57
C ILE A 50 4.66 20.01 -13.43
N LEU A 51 3.92 18.92 -13.19
CA LEU A 51 4.23 17.97 -12.12
C LEU A 51 5.47 17.12 -12.44
N ILE A 52 5.70 16.74 -13.70
CA ILE A 52 6.96 16.10 -14.13
C ILE A 52 8.15 17.03 -13.85
N ASN A 53 8.04 18.30 -14.25
CA ASN A 53 9.09 19.30 -14.04
C ASN A 53 9.35 19.55 -12.54
N ALA A 54 8.31 19.48 -11.70
CA ALA A 54 8.45 19.56 -10.26
C ALA A 54 9.24 18.36 -9.68
N PHE A 55 9.05 17.14 -10.18
CA PHE A 55 9.87 15.98 -9.77
C PHE A 55 11.36 16.17 -10.08
N ASP A 56 11.68 16.72 -11.25
CA ASP A 56 13.05 16.92 -11.70
C ASP A 56 13.78 18.02 -10.91
N LYS A 57 13.04 19.01 -10.39
CA LYS A 57 13.59 20.17 -9.67
C LYS A 57 13.49 20.08 -8.15
N THR A 58 12.75 19.11 -7.62
CA THR A 58 12.67 18.83 -6.18
C THR A 58 13.78 17.87 -5.73
N SER A 59 14.10 17.92 -4.44
CA SER A 59 15.17 17.09 -3.88
C SER A 59 14.65 15.71 -3.46
N HIS A 60 15.54 14.71 -3.39
CA HIS A 60 15.14 13.33 -3.05
C HIS A 60 14.43 13.20 -1.69
N LYS A 61 14.74 14.07 -0.72
CA LYS A 61 14.05 14.11 0.59
C LYS A 61 12.58 14.55 0.47
N ASP A 62 12.24 15.32 -0.57
CA ASP A 62 10.90 15.89 -0.79
C ASP A 62 10.05 14.99 -1.70
N HIS A 63 10.65 14.08 -2.46
CA HIS A 63 9.95 13.18 -3.38
C HIS A 63 8.89 12.31 -2.71
N LYS A 64 9.09 11.90 -1.45
CA LYS A 64 8.05 11.19 -0.68
C LYS A 64 6.79 12.06 -0.51
N ARG A 65 7.00 13.32 -0.11
CA ARG A 65 5.91 14.28 0.13
C ARG A 65 5.21 14.64 -1.17
N LEU A 66 5.96 14.82 -2.26
CA LEU A 66 5.43 15.01 -3.60
C LEU A 66 4.56 13.81 -4.04
N MET A 67 5.02 12.58 -3.79
CA MET A 67 4.27 11.36 -4.09
C MET A 67 2.94 11.28 -3.34
N GLU A 68 2.91 11.71 -2.07
CA GLU A 68 1.69 11.76 -1.27
C GLU A 68 0.68 12.76 -1.86
N MET A 69 1.15 13.94 -2.29
CA MET A 69 0.31 14.98 -2.90
C MET A 69 -0.20 14.62 -4.30
N LEU A 70 0.53 13.78 -5.05
CA LEU A 70 0.09 13.37 -6.40
C LEU A 70 -1.31 12.76 -6.40
N LEU A 71 -1.68 12.03 -5.34
CA LEU A 71 -3.00 11.41 -5.26
C LEU A 71 -4.14 12.43 -5.34
N ASP A 72 -3.94 13.63 -4.77
CA ASP A 72 -4.90 14.73 -4.75
C ASP A 72 -4.85 15.58 -6.04
N LEU A 73 -3.83 15.40 -6.88
CA LEU A 73 -3.60 16.19 -8.09
C LEU A 73 -3.84 15.42 -9.39
N MET A 74 -3.96 14.09 -9.37
CA MET A 74 -4.17 13.29 -10.59
C MET A 74 -5.44 13.67 -11.36
N SER A 75 -6.52 14.06 -10.68
CA SER A 75 -7.75 14.50 -11.35
C SER A 75 -7.59 15.81 -12.13
N CYS A 76 -6.51 16.56 -11.86
CA CYS A 76 -6.16 17.81 -12.53
C CYS A 76 -5.15 17.60 -13.68
N MET A 77 -4.73 16.35 -13.93
CA MET A 77 -3.89 16.00 -15.08
C MET A 77 -4.78 15.65 -16.27
N ARG A 78 -4.34 16.01 -17.47
CA ARG A 78 -4.99 15.61 -18.72
C ARG A 78 -4.89 14.10 -18.93
N ASP A 79 -3.73 13.53 -18.62
CA ASP A 79 -3.48 12.09 -18.66
C ASP A 79 -2.47 11.68 -17.59
N PRO A 80 -2.93 11.18 -16.43
CA PRO A 80 -2.06 10.74 -15.34
C PRO A 80 -1.01 9.70 -15.70
N ARG A 81 -1.12 9.04 -16.86
CA ARG A 81 -0.09 8.11 -17.33
C ARG A 81 1.22 8.83 -17.67
N ASN A 82 1.18 10.14 -17.94
CA ASN A 82 2.36 10.94 -18.27
C ASN A 82 3.34 11.07 -17.10
N ILE A 83 2.87 11.05 -15.85
CA ILE A 83 3.75 11.14 -14.67
C ILE A 83 4.44 9.81 -14.33
N TYR A 84 4.01 8.70 -14.96
CA TYR A 84 4.53 7.35 -14.65
C TYR A 84 6.06 7.24 -14.74
N PRO A 85 6.76 7.77 -15.77
CA PRO A 85 8.23 7.71 -15.84
C PRO A 85 8.92 8.41 -14.65
N ALA A 86 8.29 9.43 -14.07
CA ALA A 86 8.81 10.09 -12.87
C ALA A 86 8.58 9.23 -11.61
N VAL A 87 7.50 8.46 -11.57
CA VAL A 87 7.06 7.67 -10.40
C VAL A 87 7.66 6.27 -10.36
N GLU A 88 7.83 5.60 -11.50
CA GLU A 88 8.15 4.16 -11.58
C GLU A 88 9.44 3.78 -10.85
N LYS A 89 10.44 4.65 -10.90
CA LYS A 89 11.74 4.45 -10.23
C LYS A 89 11.64 4.34 -8.71
N TYR A 90 10.54 4.82 -8.12
CA TYR A 90 10.28 4.74 -6.68
C TYR A 90 9.45 3.50 -6.31
N PHE A 91 8.80 2.83 -7.28
CA PHE A 91 8.11 1.57 -7.02
C PHE A 91 9.09 0.39 -7.04
N SER A 92 10.06 0.44 -6.11
CA SER A 92 11.13 -0.54 -5.97
C SER A 92 11.30 -0.95 -4.50
N PRO A 93 11.61 -2.23 -4.19
CA PRO A 93 11.75 -2.71 -2.81
C PRO A 93 12.82 -1.98 -1.97
N GLU A 94 13.79 -1.34 -2.62
CA GLU A 94 14.87 -0.55 -2.03
C GLU A 94 14.42 0.86 -1.63
N CYS A 95 13.28 1.32 -2.12
CA CYS A 95 12.74 2.65 -1.82
C CYS A 95 11.87 2.61 -0.54
N ASN A 96 12.15 3.52 0.40
CA ASN A 96 11.49 3.63 1.71
C ASN A 96 10.03 4.14 1.66
N PHE A 97 9.62 4.63 0.48
CA PHE A 97 8.25 5.09 0.21
C PHE A 97 7.67 4.41 -1.04
N SER A 98 8.19 3.23 -1.38
CA SER A 98 7.68 2.43 -2.51
C SER A 98 6.21 2.09 -2.40
N MET A 99 5.68 1.92 -1.19
CA MET A 99 4.24 1.74 -0.95
C MET A 99 3.43 2.98 -1.32
N ASP A 100 4.01 4.18 -1.25
CA ASP A 100 3.34 5.42 -1.62
C ASP A 100 3.35 5.58 -3.16
N ALA A 101 4.46 5.23 -3.82
CA ALA A 101 4.51 5.11 -5.29
C ALA A 101 3.52 4.04 -5.82
N ALA A 102 3.40 2.90 -5.14
CA ALA A 102 2.46 1.85 -5.48
C ALA A 102 1.00 2.33 -5.43
N LYS A 103 0.63 3.22 -4.49
CA LYS A 103 -0.72 3.81 -4.44
C LYS A 103 -1.00 4.66 -5.66
N VAL A 104 -0.05 5.50 -6.06
CA VAL A 104 -0.17 6.36 -7.26
C VAL A 104 -0.38 5.50 -8.50
N ILE A 105 0.46 4.47 -8.70
CA ILE A 105 0.33 3.53 -9.82
C ILE A 105 -0.99 2.74 -9.74
N PHE A 106 -1.43 2.36 -8.54
CA PHE A 106 -2.71 1.67 -8.36
C PHE A 106 -3.90 2.54 -8.78
N VAL A 107 -3.88 3.83 -8.45
CA VAL A 107 -4.95 4.75 -8.87
C VAL A 107 -4.92 4.96 -10.38
N MET A 108 -3.75 5.11 -11.00
CA MET A 108 -3.63 5.12 -12.46
C MET A 108 -4.23 3.86 -13.10
N LYS A 109 -3.96 2.69 -12.50
CA LYS A 109 -4.51 1.42 -12.98
C LYS A 109 -6.03 1.34 -12.82
N ARG A 110 -6.55 1.71 -11.66
CA ARG A 110 -7.96 1.59 -11.30
C ARG A 110 -8.84 2.60 -12.04
N ASP A 111 -8.42 3.85 -12.10
CA ASP A 111 -9.27 4.97 -12.54
C ASP A 111 -8.97 5.40 -13.98
N PHE A 112 -7.77 5.13 -14.49
CA PHE A 112 -7.31 5.58 -15.81
C PHE A 112 -6.91 4.43 -16.75
N GLY A 113 -7.15 3.17 -16.34
CA GLY A 113 -6.90 1.99 -17.18
C GLY A 113 -5.42 1.75 -17.51
N PHE A 114 -4.51 2.24 -16.67
CA PHE A 114 -3.08 2.00 -16.83
C PHE A 114 -2.73 0.53 -16.57
N GLU A 115 -2.02 -0.10 -17.50
CA GLU A 115 -1.53 -1.47 -17.34
C GLU A 115 -0.06 -1.46 -16.92
N PHE A 116 0.24 -2.12 -15.80
CA PHE A 116 1.58 -2.28 -15.28
C PHE A 116 1.83 -3.76 -14.98
N ASP A 117 2.66 -4.37 -15.84
CA ASP A 117 3.05 -5.77 -15.70
C ASP A 117 3.84 -5.97 -14.41
N GLY A 118 3.44 -6.98 -13.63
CA GLY A 118 4.11 -7.29 -12.36
C GLY A 118 3.74 -6.38 -11.18
N PHE A 119 2.66 -5.59 -11.27
CA PHE A 119 2.17 -4.77 -10.15
C PHE A 119 2.13 -5.53 -8.81
N LEU A 120 1.49 -6.70 -8.81
CA LEU A 120 1.29 -7.49 -7.60
C LEU A 120 2.59 -8.11 -7.07
N SER A 121 3.52 -8.50 -7.95
CA SER A 121 4.84 -9.01 -7.53
C SER A 121 5.69 -7.90 -6.92
N THR A 122 5.77 -6.75 -7.59
CA THR A 122 6.54 -5.61 -7.08
C THR A 122 5.97 -5.10 -5.77
N LEU A 123 4.64 -5.01 -5.65
CA LEU A 123 3.98 -4.66 -4.41
C LEU A 123 4.30 -5.65 -3.28
N LEU A 124 4.25 -6.95 -3.55
CA LEU A 124 4.61 -7.99 -2.57
C LEU A 124 6.05 -7.82 -2.07
N ASP A 125 6.99 -7.49 -2.95
CA ASP A 125 8.39 -7.27 -2.61
C ASP A 125 8.61 -5.98 -1.80
N CYS A 126 7.80 -4.96 -2.04
CA CYS A 126 7.80 -3.70 -1.29
C CYS A 126 7.28 -3.85 0.15
N ILE A 127 6.55 -4.93 0.48
CA ILE A 127 6.11 -5.24 1.85
C ILE A 127 7.32 -5.70 2.67
N ARG A 128 7.96 -4.73 3.32
CA ARG A 128 9.12 -4.91 4.22
C ARG A 128 8.83 -4.29 5.58
N PRO A 129 9.52 -4.70 6.66
CA PRO A 129 9.33 -4.11 7.99
C PRO A 129 9.38 -2.58 7.97
N GLU A 130 10.41 -2.00 7.36
CA GLU A 130 10.63 -0.55 7.29
C GLU A 130 9.52 0.15 6.47
N ASN A 131 9.09 -0.52 5.41
CA ASN A 131 8.01 -0.07 4.53
C ASN A 131 6.61 -0.38 5.06
N ILE A 132 6.43 -0.95 6.24
CA ILE A 132 5.11 -1.12 6.86
C ILE A 132 5.00 -0.34 8.17
N GLU A 133 6.07 -0.22 8.95
CA GLU A 133 6.00 0.38 10.29
C GLU A 133 5.66 1.89 10.31
N ASN A 134 6.09 2.66 9.30
CA ASN A 134 5.90 4.12 9.31
C ASN A 134 4.42 4.56 9.20
N ASP A 135 3.55 3.71 8.64
CA ASP A 135 2.11 3.97 8.51
C ASP A 135 1.32 2.66 8.33
N THR A 136 1.37 1.80 9.35
CA THR A 136 0.91 0.41 9.23
C THR A 136 -0.55 0.29 8.83
N GLU A 137 -1.46 1.09 9.39
CA GLU A 137 -2.90 0.96 9.11
C GLU A 137 -3.23 1.35 7.68
N ARG A 138 -2.77 2.52 7.21
CA ARG A 138 -3.04 2.97 5.84
C ARG A 138 -2.38 2.05 4.80
N ARG A 139 -1.20 1.52 5.09
CA ARG A 139 -0.51 0.57 4.20
C ARG A 139 -1.21 -0.78 4.15
N LEU A 140 -1.71 -1.30 5.28
CA LEU A 140 -2.53 -2.51 5.32
C LEU A 140 -3.88 -2.30 4.62
N PHE A 141 -4.52 -1.15 4.81
CA PHE A 141 -5.77 -0.81 4.12
C PHE A 141 -5.57 -0.76 2.61
N PHE A 142 -4.48 -0.16 2.13
CA PHE A 142 -4.11 -0.18 0.73
C PHE A 142 -3.94 -1.61 0.18
N ILE A 143 -3.23 -2.48 0.91
CA ILE A 143 -3.09 -3.90 0.52
C ILE A 143 -4.47 -4.58 0.46
N LEU A 144 -5.35 -4.33 1.42
CA LEU A 144 -6.73 -4.84 1.40
C LEU A 144 -7.49 -4.36 0.17
N MET A 145 -7.41 -3.08 -0.19
CA MET A 145 -8.03 -2.54 -1.41
C MET A 145 -7.50 -3.21 -2.68
N VAL A 146 -6.19 -3.45 -2.77
CA VAL A 146 -5.60 -4.14 -3.92
C VAL A 146 -6.11 -5.58 -4.04
N LEU A 147 -6.24 -6.28 -2.90
CA LEU A 147 -6.66 -7.68 -2.86
C LEU A 147 -8.18 -7.90 -2.89
N ASP A 148 -8.99 -6.90 -2.53
CA ASP A 148 -10.45 -6.98 -2.58
C ASP A 148 -10.99 -7.02 -4.02
N ASN A 149 -10.15 -6.67 -5.00
CA ASN A 149 -10.49 -6.81 -6.41
C ASN A 149 -10.69 -8.32 -6.73
N GLY A 150 -11.93 -8.72 -7.02
CA GLY A 150 -12.35 -10.11 -7.20
C GLY A 150 -11.64 -10.89 -8.31
N SER A 151 -10.74 -10.25 -9.07
CA SER A 151 -9.89 -10.87 -10.08
C SER A 151 -8.54 -11.38 -9.56
N VAL A 152 -8.18 -11.14 -8.30
CA VAL A 152 -6.87 -11.55 -7.76
C VAL A 152 -6.80 -13.07 -7.58
N PRO A 153 -5.83 -13.77 -8.21
CA PRO A 153 -5.68 -15.21 -8.05
C PRO A 153 -5.38 -15.60 -6.61
N LEU A 154 -5.96 -16.71 -6.14
CA LEU A 154 -5.77 -17.20 -4.77
C LEU A 154 -4.29 -17.37 -4.39
N VAL A 155 -3.44 -17.80 -5.32
CA VAL A 155 -1.99 -17.95 -5.07
C VAL A 155 -1.33 -16.62 -4.68
N VAL A 156 -1.76 -15.51 -5.30
CA VAL A 156 -1.29 -14.16 -4.97
C VAL A 156 -1.75 -13.80 -3.56
N THR A 157 -3.04 -13.96 -3.26
CA THR A 157 -3.57 -13.70 -1.91
C THR A 157 -2.81 -14.48 -0.84
N LYS A 158 -2.52 -15.76 -1.08
CA LYS A 158 -1.73 -16.60 -0.18
C LYS A 158 -0.29 -16.07 0.00
N ALA A 159 0.36 -15.61 -1.08
CA ALA A 159 1.69 -15.02 -0.99
C ALA A 159 1.70 -13.74 -0.14
N PHE A 160 0.72 -12.85 -0.31
CA PHE A 160 0.55 -11.65 0.54
C PHE A 160 0.33 -12.00 2.01
N VAL A 161 -0.55 -12.96 2.29
CA VAL A 161 -0.78 -13.48 3.65
C VAL A 161 0.53 -14.00 4.24
N LYS A 162 1.28 -14.83 3.50
CA LYS A 162 2.57 -15.37 3.97
C LYS A 162 3.59 -14.27 4.23
N LYS A 163 3.71 -13.30 3.32
CA LYS A 163 4.64 -12.17 3.44
C LYS A 163 4.32 -11.31 4.67
N LEU A 164 3.05 -10.97 4.88
CA LEU A 164 2.61 -10.20 6.04
C LEU A 164 2.86 -10.95 7.35
N CYS A 165 2.55 -12.25 7.40
CA CYS A 165 2.90 -13.10 8.55
C CYS A 165 4.42 -13.10 8.81
N ASN A 166 5.25 -13.21 7.77
CA ASN A 166 6.71 -13.16 7.90
C ASN A 166 7.21 -11.81 8.42
N VAL A 167 6.68 -10.70 7.90
CA VAL A 167 7.00 -9.34 8.38
C VAL A 167 6.54 -9.13 9.83
N SER A 168 5.42 -9.74 10.23
CA SER A 168 4.90 -9.61 11.60
C SER A 168 5.84 -10.13 12.69
N LEU A 169 6.80 -11.00 12.34
CA LEU A 169 7.85 -11.48 13.24
C LEU A 169 9.00 -10.49 13.45
N GLN A 170 9.11 -9.47 12.59
CA GLN A 170 10.27 -8.57 12.51
C GLN A 170 9.96 -7.13 12.93
N VAL A 171 8.70 -6.84 13.27
CA VAL A 171 8.22 -5.50 13.62
C VAL A 171 7.85 -5.40 15.10
N LYS A 172 7.66 -4.19 15.59
CA LYS A 172 7.18 -3.92 16.96
C LYS A 172 5.83 -4.59 17.21
N SER A 173 5.56 -5.00 18.46
CA SER A 173 4.32 -5.71 18.83
C SER A 173 3.03 -4.99 18.45
N SER A 174 3.00 -3.66 18.51
CA SER A 174 1.86 -2.86 18.07
C SER A 174 1.60 -2.98 16.57
N CYS A 175 2.66 -2.96 15.75
CA CYS A 175 2.59 -3.15 14.30
C CYS A 175 2.24 -4.62 13.96
N CYS A 176 2.89 -5.58 14.63
CA CYS A 176 2.59 -7.02 14.50
C CYS A 176 1.10 -7.30 14.70
N HIS A 177 0.51 -6.78 15.79
CA HIS A 177 -0.91 -6.92 16.08
C HIS A 177 -1.80 -6.40 14.94
N LYS A 178 -1.50 -5.22 14.40
CA LYS A 178 -2.25 -4.64 13.27
C LYS A 178 -2.08 -5.46 11.99
N ILE A 179 -0.88 -5.94 11.71
CA ILE A 179 -0.61 -6.81 10.55
C ILE A 179 -1.42 -8.10 10.65
N LEU A 180 -1.49 -8.74 11.82
CA LEU A 180 -2.31 -9.93 12.02
C LEU A 180 -3.81 -9.66 11.83
N TRP A 181 -4.29 -8.49 12.26
CA TRP A 181 -5.66 -8.06 11.93
C TRP A 181 -5.85 -7.88 10.42
N GLY A 182 -4.87 -7.30 9.71
CA GLY A 182 -4.86 -7.22 8.25
C GLY A 182 -4.93 -8.61 7.60
N VAL A 183 -4.11 -9.56 8.06
CA VAL A 183 -4.12 -10.96 7.59
C VAL A 183 -5.49 -11.60 7.81
N LEU A 184 -6.10 -11.42 8.99
CA LEU A 184 -7.44 -11.92 9.28
C LEU A 184 -8.47 -11.34 8.30
N TRP A 185 -8.42 -10.04 8.01
CA TRP A 185 -9.30 -9.40 7.03
C TRP A 185 -9.08 -9.95 5.61
N ILE A 186 -7.84 -10.11 5.17
CA ILE A 186 -7.53 -10.74 3.87
C ILE A 186 -8.15 -12.14 3.80
N MET A 187 -7.99 -12.96 4.84
CA MET A 187 -8.59 -14.32 4.87
C MET A 187 -10.11 -14.30 4.91
N ARG A 188 -10.73 -13.29 5.51
CA ARG A 188 -12.18 -13.10 5.49
C ARG A 188 -12.69 -12.79 4.09
N PHE A 189 -12.02 -11.88 3.38
CA PHE A 189 -12.33 -11.58 1.96
C PHE A 189 -12.01 -12.76 1.04
N HIS A 190 -11.01 -13.57 1.39
CA HIS A 190 -10.56 -14.74 0.62
C HIS A 190 -10.58 -16.03 1.46
N PRO A 191 -11.76 -16.63 1.73
CA PRO A 191 -11.88 -17.72 2.71
C PRO A 191 -11.07 -18.99 2.39
N MET A 192 -10.63 -19.18 1.15
CA MET A 192 -9.76 -20.29 0.77
C MET A 192 -8.33 -20.14 1.34
N ALA A 193 -7.91 -18.92 1.70
CA ALA A 193 -6.61 -18.66 2.32
C ALA A 193 -6.52 -19.22 3.75
N TYR A 194 -7.64 -19.43 4.45
CA TYR A 194 -7.64 -20.05 5.79
C TYR A 194 -7.02 -21.45 5.82
N ALA A 195 -6.95 -22.16 4.69
CA ALA A 195 -6.25 -23.44 4.61
C ALA A 195 -4.81 -23.32 5.12
N MET A 196 -4.15 -22.18 4.87
CA MET A 196 -2.76 -21.91 5.29
C MET A 196 -2.54 -21.93 6.81
N ALA A 197 -3.60 -21.68 7.60
CA ALA A 197 -3.55 -21.74 9.06
C ALA A 197 -3.74 -23.16 9.62
N LYS A 198 -3.88 -24.17 8.75
CA LYS A 198 -4.02 -25.58 9.13
C LYS A 198 -2.74 -26.34 8.83
N ARG A 199 -2.35 -27.25 9.73
CA ARG A 199 -1.09 -28.02 9.64
C ARG A 199 -0.97 -28.87 8.37
N GLU A 200 -2.11 -29.27 7.81
CA GLU A 200 -2.21 -30.05 6.58
C GLU A 200 -1.70 -29.29 5.35
N SER A 201 -1.60 -27.95 5.42
CA SER A 201 -1.02 -27.12 4.36
C SER A 201 0.51 -27.09 4.38
N PHE A 202 1.15 -27.86 5.26
CA PHE A 202 2.60 -27.96 5.28
C PHE A 202 3.10 -28.87 4.15
N GLU A 203 3.91 -28.31 3.26
CA GLU A 203 4.50 -29.03 2.14
C GLU A 203 5.96 -29.34 2.43
N LYS A 204 6.30 -30.63 2.59
CA LYS A 204 7.67 -31.08 2.95
C LYS A 204 8.70 -30.82 1.85
N ASP A 205 8.27 -30.82 0.60
CA ASP A 205 9.13 -30.68 -0.57
C ASP A 205 9.48 -29.21 -0.86
N LEU A 206 8.79 -28.26 -0.21
CA LEU A 206 9.11 -26.85 -0.29
C LEU A 206 10.10 -26.47 0.80
N GLU A 207 11.28 -26.01 0.39
CA GLU A 207 12.27 -25.46 1.31
C GLU A 207 11.69 -24.28 2.09
N TRP A 208 12.17 -24.15 3.32
CA TRP A 208 11.93 -22.95 4.10
C TRP A 208 12.71 -21.78 3.48
N ASN A 209 12.08 -21.09 2.54
CA ASN A 209 12.67 -19.89 1.96
C ASN A 209 12.34 -18.67 2.82
N VAL A 210 13.38 -17.89 3.09
CA VAL A 210 13.25 -16.56 3.72
C VAL A 210 12.59 -15.59 2.74
N SER A 211 12.82 -15.75 1.43
CA SER A 211 12.17 -14.96 0.39
C SER A 211 10.80 -15.56 0.02
N VAL A 212 9.74 -14.76 0.24
CA VAL A 212 8.38 -15.07 -0.20
C VAL A 212 8.15 -14.40 -1.54
N THR A 213 7.91 -15.20 -2.59
CA THR A 213 7.48 -14.72 -3.92
C THR A 213 6.10 -15.27 -4.25
N ILE A 214 5.42 -14.74 -5.29
CA ILE A 214 4.08 -15.23 -5.67
C ILE A 214 4.08 -16.73 -5.98
N ASN A 215 5.13 -17.26 -6.60
CA ASN A 215 5.16 -18.65 -7.08
C ASN A 215 5.94 -19.60 -6.16
N GLN A 216 6.62 -19.08 -5.14
CA GLN A 216 7.49 -19.88 -4.28
C GLN A 216 7.39 -19.41 -2.83
N PHE A 217 6.64 -20.16 -2.02
CA PHE A 217 6.53 -19.96 -0.58
C PHE A 217 5.97 -21.22 0.09
N GLN A 218 6.33 -21.45 1.36
CA GLN A 218 5.72 -22.48 2.18
C GLN A 218 4.29 -22.06 2.57
N PRO A 219 3.22 -22.80 2.17
CA PRO A 219 1.85 -22.37 2.41
C PRO A 219 1.43 -22.40 3.88
N TYR A 220 2.04 -23.24 4.72
CA TYR A 220 1.73 -23.26 6.14
C TYR A 220 2.27 -22.02 6.88
N LEU A 221 1.43 -21.43 7.73
CA LEU A 221 1.75 -20.22 8.51
C LEU A 221 2.36 -20.56 9.88
N PHE A 222 3.57 -21.07 9.86
CA PHE A 222 4.39 -21.28 11.04
C PHE A 222 4.59 -20.02 11.91
N GLU A 223 4.54 -18.84 11.29
CA GLU A 223 4.61 -17.57 11.99
C GLU A 223 3.50 -17.44 13.02
N LEU A 224 2.31 -18.01 12.76
CA LEU A 224 1.20 -18.04 13.71
C LEU A 224 1.43 -19.01 14.88
N ASP A 225 2.29 -20.03 14.72
CA ASP A 225 2.70 -20.91 15.83
C ASP A 225 3.73 -20.24 16.72
N ILE A 226 4.62 -19.44 16.14
CA ILE A 226 5.57 -18.62 16.91
C ILE A 226 4.81 -17.53 17.69
N LEU A 227 3.89 -16.83 17.01
CA LEU A 227 3.15 -15.71 17.60
C LEU A 227 2.08 -16.13 18.61
N SER A 228 1.69 -17.42 18.66
CA SER A 228 0.80 -17.91 19.73
C SER A 228 1.43 -17.88 21.12
N GLU A 229 2.75 -17.74 21.22
CA GLU A 229 3.48 -17.60 22.49
C GLU A 229 3.80 -16.13 22.83
N SER A 230 3.19 -15.17 22.12
CA SER A 230 3.47 -13.73 22.25
C SER A 230 2.60 -13.02 23.33
N LEU A 231 2.48 -11.69 23.28
CA LEU A 231 1.62 -10.90 24.17
C LEU A 231 0.14 -11.25 24.00
N LYS A 232 -0.67 -11.10 25.06
CA LYS A 232 -2.10 -11.48 25.08
C LYS A 232 -2.88 -10.95 23.89
N GLY A 233 -2.71 -9.69 23.51
CA GLY A 233 -3.40 -9.12 22.34
C GLY A 233 -3.04 -9.84 21.03
N ILE A 234 -1.77 -10.19 20.82
CA ILE A 234 -1.31 -10.96 19.64
C ILE A 234 -1.88 -12.38 19.68
N GLN A 235 -1.80 -13.04 20.84
CA GLN A 235 -2.34 -14.39 21.03
C GLN A 235 -3.84 -14.46 20.71
N LYS A 236 -4.61 -13.44 21.10
CA LYS A 236 -6.05 -13.33 20.80
C LYS A 236 -6.31 -13.34 19.29
N VAL A 237 -5.57 -12.55 18.51
CA VAL A 237 -5.75 -12.48 17.05
C VAL A 237 -5.32 -13.77 16.38
N VAL A 238 -4.19 -14.35 16.79
CA VAL A 238 -3.73 -15.67 16.30
C VAL A 238 -4.79 -16.75 16.57
N SER A 239 -5.32 -16.79 17.78
CA SER A 239 -6.38 -17.73 18.17
C SER A 239 -7.65 -17.52 17.34
N LEU A 240 -8.00 -16.27 17.05
CA LEU A 240 -9.13 -15.92 16.21
C LEU A 240 -8.96 -16.43 14.77
N ILE A 241 -7.79 -16.20 14.16
CA ILE A 241 -7.44 -16.72 12.82
C ILE A 241 -7.56 -18.25 12.81
N LYS A 242 -6.92 -18.94 13.77
CA LYS A 242 -6.98 -20.41 13.88
C LYS A 242 -8.42 -20.92 14.06
N ARG A 243 -9.22 -20.25 14.89
CA ARG A 243 -10.64 -20.61 15.12
C ARG A 243 -11.51 -20.45 13.87
N GLU A 244 -11.33 -19.37 13.11
CA GLU A 244 -12.05 -19.13 11.84
C GLU A 244 -11.55 -20.03 10.70
N ALA A 245 -10.30 -20.51 10.79
CA ALA A 245 -9.79 -21.54 9.89
C ALA A 245 -10.41 -22.91 10.13
N MET A 246 -10.64 -23.28 11.40
CA MET A 246 -11.19 -24.59 11.78
C MET A 246 -12.67 -24.73 11.40
N ASP A 247 -13.49 -23.72 11.64
CA ASP A 247 -14.93 -23.76 11.34
C ASP A 247 -15.39 -22.47 10.65
N ALA A 248 -15.98 -22.62 9.46
CA ALA A 248 -16.55 -21.53 8.69
C ALA A 248 -17.70 -20.81 9.39
N LYS A 249 -18.39 -21.46 10.35
CA LYS A 249 -19.46 -20.84 11.15
C LYS A 249 -18.96 -19.71 12.04
N ASN A 250 -17.67 -19.70 12.37
CA ASN A 250 -17.06 -18.63 13.17
C ASN A 250 -16.75 -17.38 12.35
N ARG A 251 -16.89 -17.45 11.02
CA ARG A 251 -16.57 -16.33 10.12
C ARG A 251 -17.74 -15.33 10.10
N PRO A 252 -17.45 -14.02 10.06
CA PRO A 252 -18.48 -13.01 9.84
C PRO A 252 -19.17 -13.21 8.48
N LYS A 253 -20.48 -12.90 8.41
CA LYS A 253 -21.29 -13.08 7.19
C LYS A 253 -21.29 -11.87 6.25
N LEU A 254 -21.11 -10.68 6.80
CA LEU A 254 -21.09 -9.41 6.05
C LEU A 254 -19.70 -8.80 6.20
N LEU A 255 -19.07 -8.57 5.06
CA LEU A 255 -17.72 -8.04 4.95
C LEU A 255 -17.75 -6.85 3.98
N SER A 256 -17.17 -5.74 4.39
CA SER A 256 -16.91 -4.57 3.55
C SER A 256 -15.60 -3.95 4.03
N LEU A 257 -14.88 -3.30 3.12
CA LEU A 257 -13.72 -2.47 3.47
C LEU A 257 -14.11 -1.36 4.45
N ASP A 258 -15.35 -0.85 4.40
CA ASP A 258 -15.85 0.18 5.32
C ASP A 258 -15.90 -0.28 6.78
N ASN A 259 -15.94 -1.60 6.99
CA ASN A 259 -16.02 -2.21 8.32
C ASN A 259 -14.64 -2.60 8.88
N VAL A 260 -13.56 -2.34 8.14
CA VAL A 260 -12.20 -2.70 8.56
C VAL A 260 -11.77 -1.78 9.71
N ILE A 261 -11.44 -2.40 10.83
CA ILE A 261 -10.92 -1.74 12.02
C ILE A 261 -9.61 -2.45 12.42
N PHE A 262 -8.62 -1.66 12.84
CA PHE A 262 -7.37 -2.13 13.44
C PHE A 262 -7.38 -1.83 14.95
N PRO A 263 -7.77 -2.78 15.81
CA PRO A 263 -7.82 -2.56 17.24
C PRO A 263 -6.45 -2.23 17.84
N LYS A 264 -6.46 -1.43 18.91
CA LYS A 264 -5.27 -1.19 19.72
C LYS A 264 -4.82 -2.49 20.41
N LEU A 265 -3.51 -2.65 20.58
CA LEU A 265 -2.97 -3.81 21.29
C LEU A 265 -3.37 -3.74 22.77
N GLU A 266 -4.05 -4.77 23.25
CA GLU A 266 -4.25 -5.00 24.68
C GLU A 266 -3.01 -5.68 25.25
N ILE A 267 -2.43 -5.07 26.29
CA ILE A 267 -1.21 -5.54 26.99
C ILE A 267 -1.60 -6.54 28.08
#